data_AF-A0A2R8A8X2-F1
#
_entry.id   AF-A0A2R8A8X2-F1
#
_cell.length_a   1.000
_cell.length_b   1.000
_cell.length_c   1.000
_cell.angle_alpha   90.00
_cell.angle_beta   90.00
_cell.angle_gamma   90.00
#
_symmetry.space_group_name_H-M   'P 1'
#
loop_
_entity.id
_entity.type
_entity.pdbx_description
1 polymer ?
#
loop_
_entity_poly.entity_id
_entity_poly.type
_entity_poly.pdbx_seq_one_letter_code
_entity_poly.pdbx_strand_id
1 'polypeptide(L)' 'MIKFIYPDGTHCYRALHTVHAIFRNDAGQLIARAEKAYQSGMYEFEIKAFETLAPGTIYD' A
#
# COMPACT_ATOMS: atom_id res chain seq x y z
N MET A 1 -2.44 -5.82 -7.88
CA MET A 1 -2.33 -6.10 -6.43
C MET A 1 -1.03 -5.51 -5.94
N ILE A 2 -1.03 -4.83 -4.78
CA ILE A 2 0.18 -4.31 -4.15
C ILE A 2 0.55 -5.23 -2.99
N LYS A 3 1.82 -5.62 -2.90
CA LYS A 3 2.41 -6.21 -1.71
C LYS A 3 3.20 -5.16 -0.97
N PHE A 4 2.85 -4.95 0.30
CA PHE A 4 3.59 -4.08 1.21
C PHE A 4 4.51 -4.90 2.08
N ILE A 5 5.75 -4.47 2.21
CA ILE A 5 6.75 -5.07 3.10
C ILE A 5 6.87 -4.12 4.30
N TYR A 6 6.61 -4.63 5.50
CA TYR A 6 6.70 -3.88 6.75
C TYR A 6 8.17 -3.76 7.22
N PRO A 7 8.47 -2.85 8.17
CA PRO A 7 9.82 -2.70 8.72
C PRO A 7 10.40 -3.99 9.33
N ASP A 8 9.55 -4.84 9.92
CA ASP A 8 9.91 -6.13 10.51
C ASP A 8 10.13 -7.25 9.48
N GLY A 9 9.95 -6.96 8.18
CA GLY A 9 10.10 -7.92 7.08
C GLY A 9 8.86 -8.77 6.80
N THR A 10 7.78 -8.65 7.59
CA THR A 10 6.49 -9.24 7.26
C THR A 10 5.84 -8.50 6.08
N HIS A 11 4.75 -9.05 5.54
CA HIS A 11 4.07 -8.43 4.40
C HIS A 11 2.56 -8.59 4.45
N CYS A 12 1.86 -7.70 3.74
CA CYS A 12 0.44 -7.86 3.43
C CYS A 12 0.15 -7.56 1.95
N TYR A 13 -1.02 -8.00 1.51
CA TYR A 13 -1.53 -7.72 0.16
C TYR A 13 -2.73 -6.77 0.22
N ARG A 14 -2.79 -5.86 -0.75
CA ARG A 14 -3.89 -4.92 -0.93
C ARG A 14 -4.27 -4.79 -2.40
N ALA A 15 -5.57 -4.70 -2.67
CA ALA A 15 -6.06 -4.40 -4.01
C ALA A 15 -5.51 -3.03 -4.46
N LEU A 16 -5.17 -2.89 -5.73
CA LEU A 16 -4.54 -1.66 -6.23
C LEU A 16 -5.42 -0.43 -5.98
N HIS A 17 -6.72 -0.56 -6.22
CA HIS A 17 -7.69 0.54 -6.09
C HIS A 17 -7.95 0.98 -4.64
N THR A 18 -7.52 0.21 -3.63
CA THR A 18 -7.64 0.63 -2.23
C THR A 18 -6.41 1.38 -1.73
N VAL A 19 -5.34 1.48 -2.53
CA VAL A 19 -4.13 2.21 -2.19
C VAL A 19 -4.25 3.63 -2.73
N HIS A 20 -4.21 4.62 -1.84
CA HIS A 20 -4.34 6.03 -2.19
C HIS A 20 -2.97 6.65 -2.49
N ALA A 21 -2.02 6.51 -1.58
CA ALA A 21 -0.73 7.19 -1.70
C ALA A 21 0.41 6.39 -1.03
N ILE A 22 1.61 6.59 -1.56
CA ILE A 22 2.86 6.16 -0.95
C ILE A 22 3.79 7.37 -0.93
N PHE A 23 4.23 7.78 0.25
CA PHE A 23 4.98 9.02 0.44
C PHE A 23 5.93 8.92 1.65
N ARG A 24 6.84 9.88 1.79
CA ARG A 24 7.66 10.01 3.01
C ARG A 24 7.02 11.04 3.94
N ASN A 25 6.94 10.73 5.23
CA ASN A 25 6.52 11.69 6.25
C ASN A 25 7.69 12.60 6.69
N ASP A 26 7.42 13.53 7.61
CA ASP A 26 8.42 14.48 8.13
C ASP A 26 9.59 13.80 8.88
N ALA A 27 9.38 12.59 9.38
CA ALA A 27 10.43 11.75 9.99
C ALA A 27 11.25 10.96 8.95
N GLY A 28 10.93 11.09 7.66
CA GLY A 28 11.59 10.38 6.56
C GLY A 28 11.14 8.93 6.37
N GLN A 29 10.17 8.45 7.16
CA GLN A 29 9.62 7.09 7.06
C GLN A 29 8.78 6.95 5.80
N LEU A 30 8.82 5.78 5.16
CA LEU A 30 7.98 5.49 4.01
C LEU A 30 6.60 5.02 4.49
N ILE A 31 5.56 5.77 4.11
CA ILE A 31 4.18 5.57 4.56
C ILE A 31 3.32 5.13 3.37
N ALA A 32 2.46 4.13 3.61
CA ALA A 32 1.36 3.79 2.72
C ALA A 32 0.04 4.28 3.31
N ARG A 33 -0.77 4.99 2.50
CA ARG A 33 -2.15 5.33 2.81
C ARG A 33 -3.08 4.42 2.02
N ALA A 34 -3.96 3.71 2.72
CA ALA A 34 -4.92 2.80 2.11
C ALA A 34 -6.31 2.93 2.73
N GLU A 35 -7.31 2.46 2.00
CA GLU A 35 -8.70 2.42 2.45
C GLU A 35 -8.95 1.24 3.40
N LYS A 36 -9.73 1.49 4.46
CA LYS A 36 -10.23 0.47 5.39
C LYS A 36 -11.31 -0.37 4.73
N ALA A 37 -11.61 -1.52 5.33
CA ALA A 37 -12.73 -2.35 4.89
C ALA A 37 -14.04 -1.56 4.85
N TYR A 38 -14.91 -1.93 3.91
CA TYR A 38 -16.23 -1.31 3.73
C TYR A 38 -16.19 0.21 3.49
N GLN A 39 -15.12 0.73 2.89
CA GLN A 39 -14.95 2.16 2.58
C GLN A 39 -15.10 3.05 3.82
N SER A 40 -14.74 2.53 5.00
CA SER A 40 -14.91 3.20 6.30
C SER A 40 -13.84 4.26 6.60
N GLY A 41 -13.14 4.74 5.57
CA GLY A 41 -12.13 5.77 5.65
C GLY A 41 -10.71 5.29 5.34
N MET A 42 -9.76 6.22 5.45
CA MET A 42 -8.34 5.97 5.16
C MET A 42 -7.56 5.67 6.44
N TYR A 43 -6.46 4.92 6.30
CA TYR A 43 -5.46 4.77 7.35
C TYR A 43 -4.06 4.74 6.74
N GLU A 44 -3.09 5.11 7.58
CA GLU A 44 -1.69 5.18 7.22
C GLU A 44 -0.89 4.19 8.06
N PHE A 45 0.11 3.59 7.44
CA PHE A 45 1.02 2.67 8.12
C PHE A 45 2.40 2.74 7.50
N GLU A 46 3.42 2.52 8.33
CA GLU A 46 4.80 2.48 7.89
C GLU A 46 5.09 1.22 7.08
N ILE A 47 5.83 1.38 6.00
CA ILE A 47 6.33 0.30 5.15
C ILE A 47 7.83 0.49 4.93
N LYS A 48 8.53 -0.61 4.66
CA LYS A 48 9.90 -0.62 4.19
C LYS A 48 9.98 -0.52 2.67
N ALA A 49 9.06 -1.20 1.97
CA ALA A 49 9.00 -1.25 0.52
C ALA A 49 7.61 -1.70 0.04
N PHE A 50 7.36 -1.57 -1.26
CA PHE A 50 6.16 -2.09 -1.92
C PHE A 50 6.51 -2.66 -3.30
N GLU A 51 5.70 -3.60 -3.78
CA GLU A 51 5.81 -4.16 -5.13
C GLU A 51 4.42 -4.35 -5.77
N THR A 52 4.34 -4.12 -7.08
CA THR A 52 3.19 -4.51 -7.90
C THR A 52 3.36 -5.96 -8.32
N LEU A 53 2.51 -6.86 -7.84
CA LEU A 53 2.68 -8.30 -8.08
C LEU A 53 2.48 -8.74 -9.54
N ALA A 54 1.76 -7.95 -10.34
CA ALA A 54 1.58 -8.22 -11.75
C ALA A 54 1.41 -6.89 -12.50
N PRO A 55 1.90 -6.79 -13.75
CA PRO A 55 1.46 -5.75 -14.67
C PRO A 55 -0.07 -5.83 -14.80
N GLY A 56 -0.74 -4.69 -14.84
CA GLY A 56 -2.19 -4.63 -14.99
C GLY A 56 -2.66 -5.32 -16.28
N THR A 57 -3.82 -5.96 -16.24
CA THR A 57 -4.48 -6.52 -17.44
C THR A 57 -5.23 -5.42 -18.15
N ILE A 58 -5.00 -5.26 -19.46
CA ILE A 58 -5.87 -4.47 -20.33
C ILE A 58 -6.98 -5.41 -20.81
N TYR A 59 -8.24 -5.01 -20.60
CA TYR A 59 -9.40 -5.70 -21.14
C TYR A 59 -9.89 -4.90 -22.36
N ASP A 60 -10.14 -5.58 -23.48
CA ASP A 60 -10.76 -5.03 -24.69
C ASP A 60 -12.30 -5.07 -24.62
#